data_AF-A0A7X6FQU5-F1
#
_entry.id   AF-A0A7X6FQU5-F1
#
_cell.length_a   1.000
_cell.length_b   1.000
_cell.length_c   1.000
_cell.angle_alpha   90.00
_cell.angle_beta   90.00
_cell.angle_gamma   90.00
#
_symmetry.space_group_name_H-M   'P 1'
#
loop_
_entity.id
_entity.type
_entity.pdbx_description
1 polymer ?
#
loop_
_entity_poly.entity_id
_entity_poly.type
_entity_poly.pdbx_seq_one_letter_code
_entity_poly.pdbx_strand_id
1 'polypeptide(L)'
;MSYDTPGGSVTNVDELAKAVRAGKAIKPIVAYVGGAAASAGYWLASQSTEIVIADTALLGSIGVRAALQDTSKRTPRPDVSNSFPRNPREANGPLNRRRASAHSAHD
;
A
#
# COMPACT_ATOMS: atom_id res chain seq x y z
N MET A 1 8.10 -17.08 19.43
CA MET A 1 8.38 -16.00 18.46
C MET A 1 7.55 -14.79 18.86
N SER A 2 8.16 -13.63 19.12
CA SER A 2 7.45 -12.44 19.60
C SER A 2 7.01 -11.53 18.45
N TYR A 3 5.82 -10.94 18.54
CA TYR A 3 5.24 -10.05 17.55
C TYR A 3 4.79 -8.73 18.17
N ASP A 4 5.29 -7.64 17.59
CA ASP A 4 4.80 -6.28 17.75
C ASP A 4 5.04 -5.50 16.45
N THR A 5 4.12 -5.64 15.50
CA THR A 5 4.24 -5.06 14.16
C THR A 5 2.88 -4.76 13.51
N PRO A 6 2.74 -3.61 12.81
CA PRO A 6 1.57 -3.30 12.00
C PRO A 6 1.51 -4.11 10.68
N GLY A 7 2.57 -4.85 10.35
CA GLY A 7 2.73 -5.56 9.07
C GLY A 7 3.96 -5.12 8.30
N GLY A 8 3.91 -5.20 6.97
CA GLY A 8 5.04 -4.90 6.12
C GLY A 8 4.79 -5.16 4.65
N SER A 9 5.88 -5.21 3.87
CA SER A 9 5.83 -5.53 2.45
C SER A 9 5.32 -6.97 2.22
N VAL A 10 4.68 -7.18 1.08
CA VAL A 10 4.32 -8.52 0.58
C VAL A 10 5.55 -9.27 0.07
N THR A 11 6.60 -8.56 -0.34
CA THR A 11 7.82 -9.16 -0.87
C THR A 11 8.48 -10.07 0.16
N ASN A 12 8.79 -11.32 -0.23
CA ASN A 12 9.49 -12.35 0.55
C ASN A 12 8.78 -12.82 1.84
N VAL A 13 7.57 -12.34 2.15
CA VAL A 13 6.84 -12.81 3.33
C VAL A 13 6.44 -14.28 3.20
N ASP A 14 6.22 -14.76 1.98
CA ASP A 14 5.81 -16.15 1.70
C ASP A 14 6.94 -17.15 1.98
N GLU A 15 8.19 -16.78 1.67
CA GLU A 15 9.37 -17.59 1.94
C GLU A 15 9.55 -17.81 3.44
N LEU A 16 9.51 -16.72 4.22
CA LEU A 16 9.57 -16.80 5.68
C LEU A 16 8.38 -17.57 6.26
N ALA A 17 7.16 -17.35 5.74
CA ALA A 17 5.98 -18.11 6.16
C ALA A 17 6.15 -19.62 5.95
N LYS A 18 6.72 -20.04 4.80
CA LYS A 18 7.04 -21.45 4.52
C LYS A 18 8.10 -21.98 5.49
N ALA A 19 9.14 -21.20 5.78
CA ALA A 19 10.18 -21.59 6.72
C ALA A 19 9.63 -21.80 8.15
N VAL A 20 8.78 -20.89 8.64
CA VAL A 20 8.10 -21.04 9.94
C VAL A 20 7.21 -22.28 9.96
N ARG A 21 6.45 -22.53 8.87
CA ARG A 21 5.60 -23.70 8.75
C ARG A 21 6.38 -25.01 8.73
N ALA A 22 7.50 -25.07 8.03
CA ALA A 22 8.39 -26.23 8.05
C ALA A 22 9.03 -26.42 9.44
N GLY A 23 9.48 -25.33 10.07
CA GLY A 23 10.04 -25.35 11.41
C GLY A 23 9.08 -25.90 12.46
N LYS A 24 7.79 -25.52 12.40
CA LYS A 24 6.79 -26.01 13.38
C LYS A 24 6.53 -27.51 13.32
N ALA A 25 6.82 -28.15 12.18
CA ALA A 25 6.70 -29.60 12.03
C ALA A 25 7.84 -30.35 12.75
N ILE A 26 8.97 -29.68 13.01
CA ILE A 26 10.12 -30.25 13.73
C ILE A 26 10.00 -29.95 15.23
N LYS A 27 9.70 -28.69 15.58
CA LYS A 27 9.55 -28.24 16.97
C LYS A 27 8.38 -27.26 17.06
N PRO A 28 7.47 -27.40 18.04
CA PRO A 28 6.39 -26.43 18.21
C PRO A 28 6.90 -25.00 18.28
N ILE A 29 6.31 -24.13 17.46
CA ILE A 29 6.58 -22.70 17.46
C ILE A 29 5.36 -22.02 18.03
N VAL A 30 5.53 -21.28 19.12
CA VAL A 30 4.46 -20.44 19.68
C VAL A 30 4.70 -19.00 19.27
N ALA A 31 3.71 -18.36 18.66
CA ALA A 31 3.69 -16.92 18.43
C ALA A 31 3.13 -16.24 19.68
N TYR A 32 3.86 -15.27 20.23
CA TYR A 32 3.41 -14.43 21.31
C TYR A 32 3.20 -13.01 20.78
N VAL A 33 1.99 -12.48 20.92
CA VAL A 33 1.62 -11.14 20.43
C VAL A 33 1.45 -10.21 21.62
N GLY A 34 2.44 -9.34 21.84
CA GLY A 34 2.44 -8.38 22.95
C GLY A 34 1.83 -7.03 22.59
N GLY A 35 2.03 -6.57 21.35
CA GLY A 35 1.49 -5.30 20.85
C GLY A 35 0.57 -5.51 19.66
N ALA A 36 1.13 -5.84 18.49
CA ALA A 36 0.33 -6.20 17.33
C ALA A 36 0.94 -7.33 16.48
N ALA A 37 0.07 -8.12 15.86
CA ALA A 37 0.39 -8.98 14.72
C ALA A 37 -0.62 -8.68 13.61
N ALA A 38 -0.33 -7.66 12.81
CA ALA A 38 -1.20 -7.18 11.74
C ALA A 38 -0.61 -7.48 10.35
N SER A 39 -1.48 -7.66 9.34
CA SER A 39 -1.14 -7.89 7.93
C SER A 39 -0.06 -8.98 7.75
N ALA A 40 1.11 -8.65 7.20
CA ALA A 40 2.24 -9.58 7.06
C ALA A 40 2.67 -10.23 8.40
N GLY A 41 2.58 -9.51 9.52
CA GLY A 41 2.86 -10.07 10.85
C GLY A 41 1.88 -11.18 11.23
N TYR A 42 0.58 -10.98 10.94
CA TYR A 42 -0.44 -12.01 11.13
C TYR A 42 -0.22 -13.21 10.22
N TRP A 43 0.18 -12.97 8.96
CA TRP A 43 0.51 -14.05 8.02
C TRP A 43 1.59 -14.96 8.62
N LEU A 44 2.68 -14.40 9.13
CA LEU A 44 3.74 -15.19 9.78
C LEU A 44 3.27 -15.87 11.07
N ALA A 45 2.56 -15.14 11.95
CA ALA A 45 2.06 -15.68 13.21
C ALA A 45 1.16 -16.90 12.98
N SER A 46 0.28 -16.85 11.97
CA SER A 46 -0.62 -17.95 11.59
C SER A 46 0.09 -19.23 11.10
N GLN A 47 1.39 -19.16 10.79
CA GLN A 47 2.17 -20.35 10.45
C GLN A 47 2.67 -21.11 11.68
N SER A 48 2.56 -20.52 12.87
CA SER A 48 2.97 -21.12 14.15
C SER A 48 2.05 -22.28 14.56
N THR A 49 2.43 -23.02 15.60
CA THR A 49 1.61 -24.08 16.20
C THR A 49 0.46 -23.48 17.00
N GLU A 50 0.75 -22.42 17.76
CA GLU A 50 -0.20 -21.71 18.61
C GLU A 50 0.10 -20.21 18.55
N ILE A 51 -0.94 -19.40 18.73
CA ILE A 51 -0.84 -17.96 18.89
C ILE A 51 -1.38 -17.60 20.28
N VAL A 52 -0.52 -17.08 21.13
CA VAL A 52 -0.85 -16.52 22.44
C VAL A 52 -0.86 -15.00 22.30
N ILE A 53 -1.93 -14.37 22.76
CA ILE A 53 -2.12 -12.93 22.63
C ILE A 53 -2.25 -12.28 24.01
N ALA A 54 -1.65 -11.12 24.21
CA ALA A 54 -1.95 -10.29 25.35
C ALA A 54 -3.34 -9.63 25.18
N ASP A 55 -4.05 -9.39 26.29
CA ASP A 55 -5.44 -8.90 26.27
C ASP A 55 -5.62 -7.58 25.50
N THR A 56 -4.60 -6.73 25.49
CA THR A 56 -4.60 -5.43 24.81
C THR A 56 -3.99 -5.47 23.41
N ALA A 57 -3.52 -6.63 22.96
CA ALA A 57 -2.83 -6.75 21.68
C ALA A 57 -3.80 -6.81 20.50
N LEU A 58 -3.36 -6.33 19.33
CA LEU A 58 -4.16 -6.28 18.11
C LEU A 58 -3.73 -7.36 17.11
N LEU A 59 -4.69 -8.14 16.62
CA LEU A 59 -4.51 -9.08 15.52
C LEU A 59 -5.40 -8.70 14.33
N GLY A 60 -4.94 -8.98 13.11
CA GLY A 60 -5.76 -8.84 11.91
C GLY A 60 -5.13 -7.96 10.84
N SER A 61 -5.87 -6.99 10.31
CA SER A 61 -5.48 -6.20 9.13
C SER A 61 -5.14 -7.08 7.91
N ILE A 62 -5.96 -8.11 7.67
CA ILE A 62 -5.76 -9.08 6.60
C ILE A 62 -6.21 -8.45 5.28
N GLY A 63 -5.24 -8.17 4.41
CA GLY A 63 -5.46 -7.55 3.12
C GLY A 63 -4.18 -6.98 2.52
N VAL A 64 -4.25 -6.58 1.27
CA VAL A 64 -3.15 -5.96 0.52
C VAL A 64 -3.61 -4.60 0.00
N ARG A 65 -2.71 -3.62 0.03
CA ARG A 65 -2.95 -2.28 -0.53
C ARG A 65 -1.84 -1.95 -1.53
N ALA A 66 -2.23 -1.46 -2.69
CA ALA A 66 -1.33 -0.82 -3.65
C ALA A 66 -1.65 0.68 -3.68
N ALA A 67 -0.63 1.53 -3.56
CA ALA A 67 -0.80 2.98 -3.61
C ALA A 67 -0.25 3.53 -4.92
N LEU A 68 -1.12 4.15 -5.71
CA LEU A 68 -0.73 4.98 -6.85
C LEU A 68 -0.83 6.44 -6.42
N GLN A 69 0.31 7.14 -6.39
CA GLN A 69 0.33 8.58 -6.09
C GLN A 69 0.30 9.37 -7.40
N ASP A 70 -0.77 10.12 -7.64
CA ASP A 70 -0.82 11.11 -8.71
C ASP A 70 -0.16 12.41 -8.24
N THR A 71 1.03 12.69 -8.76
CA THR A 71 1.81 13.89 -8.42
C THR A 71 1.62 15.04 -9.42
N SER A 72 0.74 14.90 -10.42
CA SER A 72 0.59 15.88 -11.52
C SER A 72 0.28 17.30 -11.04
N LYS A 73 -0.43 17.45 -9.91
CA LYS A 73 -0.79 18.75 -9.32
C LYS A 73 0.19 19.26 -8.26
N ARG A 74 1.21 18.47 -7.90
CA ARG A 74 2.19 18.80 -6.84
C ARG A 74 3.51 19.32 -7.41
N THR A 75 3.71 19.28 -8.71
CA THR A 75 4.91 19.79 -9.38
C THR A 75 4.75 21.30 -9.65
N PRO A 76 5.53 22.20 -9.02
CA PRO A 76 5.44 23.65 -9.25
C PRO A 76 6.04 24.11 -10.59
N ARG A 77 6.49 23.15 -11.41
CA ARG A 77 7.23 23.39 -12.64
C ARG A 77 6.32 23.09 -13.85
N PRO A 78 5.88 24.12 -14.60
CA PRO A 78 4.98 23.96 -15.73
C PRO A 78 5.63 23.30 -16.96
N ASP A 79 6.93 23.02 -16.93
CA ASP A 79 7.71 22.43 -18.04
C ASP A 79 7.81 20.90 -17.99
N VAL A 80 7.47 20.25 -16.88
CA VAL A 80 7.50 18.78 -16.76
C VAL A 80 6.11 18.21 -16.98
N SER A 81 5.72 18.04 -18.25
CA SER A 81 4.50 17.30 -18.58
C SER A 81 4.75 15.79 -18.47
N ASN A 82 4.12 15.13 -17.49
CA ASN A 82 4.00 13.67 -17.50
C ASN A 82 3.06 13.27 -18.65
N SER A 83 3.60 13.06 -19.84
CA SER A 83 2.87 12.60 -21.04
C SER A 83 2.60 11.10 -21.00
N PHE A 84 1.98 10.62 -19.91
CA PHE A 84 1.30 9.33 -19.96
C PHE A 84 -0.07 9.56 -20.60
N PRO A 85 -0.39 8.93 -21.75
CA PRO A 85 -1.67 9.14 -22.41
C PRO A 85 -2.79 8.72 -21.45
N ARG A 86 -3.58 9.71 -21.00
CA ARG A 86 -4.82 9.43 -20.29
C ARG A 86 -5.83 8.89 -21.30
N ASN A 87 -6.49 7.80 -20.88
CA ASN A 87 -7.59 7.07 -21.51
C ASN A 87 -8.09 7.65 -22.87
N PRO A 88 -7.98 6.90 -24.00
CA PRO A 88 -8.37 7.37 -25.34
C PRO A 88 -9.82 7.87 -25.48
N ARG A 89 -10.70 7.53 -24.53
CA ARG A 89 -12.11 7.91 -24.56
C ARG A 89 -12.37 9.39 -24.25
N GLU A 90 -11.42 10.11 -23.64
CA GLU A 90 -11.57 11.55 -23.35
C GLU A 90 -11.04 12.48 -24.46
N ALA A 91 -10.34 11.93 -25.47
CA ALA A 91 -9.66 12.72 -26.50
C ALA A 91 -10.59 13.34 -27.57
N ASN A 92 -11.88 12.99 -27.60
CA ASN A 92 -12.82 13.39 -28.66
C ASN A 92 -13.98 14.30 -28.16
N GLY A 93 -13.78 15.08 -27.10
CA GLY A 93 -14.73 16.12 -26.66
C GLY A 93 -14.56 17.43 -27.45
N PRO A 94 -15.65 18.16 -27.79
CA PRO A 94 -15.60 19.27 -28.75
C PRO A 94 -14.75 20.45 -28.25
N LEU A 95 -13.79 20.86 -29.08
CA LEU A 95 -12.95 22.05 -28.95
C LEU A 95 -13.82 23.31 -28.74
N ASN A 96 -13.94 23.74 -27.49
CA ASN A 96 -14.75 24.89 -27.11
C ASN A 96 -14.03 26.19 -27.51
N ARG A 97 -14.41 26.75 -28.67
CA ARG A 97 -14.08 28.11 -29.09
C ARG A 97 -14.69 29.10 -28.09
N ARG A 98 -13.88 29.81 -27.28
CA ARG A 98 -14.36 31.03 -26.60
C ARG A 98 -13.30 32.14 -26.60
N ARG A 99 -13.63 33.14 -27.44
CA ARG A 99 -13.52 34.60 -27.24
C ARG A 99 -12.14 35.21 -27.12
N ALA A 100 -11.66 35.67 -28.28
CA ALA A 100 -11.02 36.98 -28.37
C ALA A 100 -12.03 38.05 -27.94
N SER A 101 -11.74 38.78 -26.86
CA SER A 101 -12.28 40.11 -26.63
C SER A 101 -11.21 40.93 -25.90
N ALA A 102 -10.79 41.99 -26.60
CA ALA A 102 -9.81 42.99 -26.25
C ALA A 102 -9.94 43.55 -24.83
N HIS A 103 -8.79 43.79 -24.19
CA HIS A 103 -8.54 44.94 -23.31
C HIS A 103 -7.03 45.10 -23.05
N SER A 104 -6.38 46.01 -23.77
CA SER A 104 -5.51 47.06 -23.21
C SER A 104 -4.74 47.75 -24.35
N ALA A 105 -5.03 49.04 -24.55
CA ALA A 105 -4.14 49.99 -25.18
C ALA A 105 -4.45 51.38 -24.58
N HIS A 106 -3.46 51.87 -23.84
CA HIS A 106 -3.07 53.25 -23.53
C HIS A 106 -3.96 54.45 -23.91
N ASP A 107 -3.96 55.40 -22.96
CA ASP A 107 -4.42 56.80 -22.90
C ASP A 107 -5.94 57.11 -22.88
#